data_AF-A0A0P9HDA2-F1
#
_entry.id   AF-A0A0P9HDA2-F1
#
_cell.length_a   1.000
_cell.length_b   1.000
_cell.length_c   1.000
_cell.angle_alpha   90.00
_cell.angle_beta   90.00
_cell.angle_gamma   90.00
#
_symmetry.space_group_name_H-M   'P 1'
#
loop_
_entity.id
_entity.type
_entity.pdbx_description
1 polymer ?
#
loop_
_entity_poly.entity_id
_entity_poly.type
_entity_poly.pdbx_seq_one_letter_code
_entity_poly.pdbx_strand_id
1 'polypeptide(L)'
;MCLPDLRSSLDNGCLGAGTGRVMTISRRGFIAGLALTGAAVPAAYYAHRELTRVDLPETPGEATAGPADTATQRLADKLRGVWTLRFEGRDAGLSGAPLEGLEMFLDIAPRGRGLRGYIDTAERLRSDGLPRFRVIGDLKPANAARLYLRVMDGHAGNDPHSDNPDYEFSLTLDEVWGAFGNAGSGTLSGRIERLDRALALPELESRLIAIKQVFPEARERVGLSPPFLAWLVSREHRLFHQLWHASRDKWHKLPEDKRDALRGIGWQPGPREHERDARGPHKDRNGSGEDFFYMHRHMLIQARRIQDLPSWPRFPLPQPELERDRLGFARYFDNHDGCSLPPNWLAHGDEEYTQLVSDIKSHETFHTHFQVWESQYRDPRFLSKLTLGQFGSQVELELHDWLHMRWASVARDPANGQP
;
A
#
# COMPACT_ATOMS: atom_id res chain seq x y z
N MET A 1 38.25 34.39 15.19
CA MET A 1 39.18 33.50 15.92
C MET A 1 38.85 32.09 15.49
N CYS A 2 39.44 31.61 14.39
CA CYS A 2 40.70 30.86 14.30
C CYS A 2 40.54 29.38 14.66
N LEU A 3 40.45 28.57 13.60
CA LEU A 3 40.88 27.15 13.53
C LEU A 3 42.38 27.01 13.82
N PRO A 4 42.88 25.81 14.18
CA PRO A 4 43.46 24.89 13.17
C PRO A 4 43.10 23.40 13.46
N ASP A 5 42.86 22.48 12.52
CA ASP A 5 43.65 21.93 11.39
C ASP A 5 45.02 21.33 11.76
N LEU A 6 45.17 20.00 11.58
CA LEU A 6 46.45 19.36 11.25
C LEU A 6 46.25 18.00 10.56
N ARG A 7 46.61 18.00 9.27
CA ARG A 7 46.76 16.86 8.36
C ARG A 7 48.08 16.11 8.59
N SER A 8 48.06 14.83 8.17
CA SER A 8 49.10 14.00 7.48
C SER A 8 50.58 14.35 7.68
N SER A 9 51.50 13.38 7.79
CA SER A 9 52.00 12.67 6.59
C SER A 9 53.28 11.86 6.91
N LEU A 10 53.33 10.64 6.38
CA LEU A 10 54.48 9.88 5.81
C LEU A 10 55.77 9.70 6.63
N ASP A 11 56.26 8.45 6.72
CA ASP A 11 57.44 8.10 5.91
C ASP A 11 57.69 6.59 5.74
N ASN A 12 58.41 6.31 4.66
CA ASN A 12 58.64 5.02 4.00
C ASN A 12 59.76 4.17 4.62
N GLY A 13 59.74 2.87 4.35
CA GLY A 13 60.91 1.98 4.53
C GLY A 13 60.72 0.63 3.83
N CYS A 14 61.60 0.33 2.88
CA CYS A 14 61.48 -0.69 1.83
C CYS A 14 62.20 -2.03 2.13
N LEU A 15 61.73 -3.10 1.46
CA LEU A 15 62.46 -4.25 0.85
C LEU A 15 62.80 -5.56 1.63
N GLY A 16 62.31 -6.67 1.05
CA GLY A 16 62.94 -8.02 1.00
C GLY A 16 62.49 -9.02 2.08
N ALA A 17 62.18 -10.30 1.85
CA ALA A 17 62.26 -11.18 0.69
C ALA A 17 61.24 -12.34 0.88
N GLY A 18 60.79 -12.93 -0.23
CA GLY A 18 59.79 -13.99 -0.22
C GLY A 18 60.30 -15.35 0.24
N THR A 19 59.40 -16.15 0.84
CA THR A 19 59.34 -17.60 0.62
C THR A 19 57.86 -18.01 0.64
N GLY A 20 57.42 -18.64 -0.45
CA GLY A 20 56.07 -19.18 -0.58
C GLY A 20 55.86 -20.35 0.38
N ARG A 21 54.77 -20.31 1.14
CA ARG A 21 54.17 -21.49 1.77
C ARG A 21 52.71 -21.57 1.35
N VAL A 22 52.42 -22.54 0.50
CA VAL A 22 51.06 -23.03 0.22
C VAL A 22 50.49 -23.54 1.55
N MET A 23 49.45 -22.87 2.07
CA MET A 23 48.66 -23.43 3.19
C MET A 23 47.84 -24.60 2.66
N THR A 24 48.34 -25.82 2.81
CA THR A 24 47.50 -27.02 2.73
C THR A 24 46.65 -27.12 3.99
N ILE A 25 45.40 -26.64 3.92
CA ILE A 25 44.39 -26.92 4.93
C ILE A 25 44.03 -28.41 4.82
N SER A 26 44.42 -29.18 5.83
CA SER A 26 44.05 -30.59 5.96
C SER A 26 42.53 -30.72 6.04
N ARG A 27 41.94 -31.61 5.21
CA ARG A 27 40.51 -31.99 5.28
C ARG A 27 40.08 -32.39 6.70
N ARG A 28 40.99 -32.94 7.53
CA ARG A 28 40.71 -33.26 8.93
C ARG A 28 40.64 -32.01 9.84
N GLY A 29 41.43 -30.97 9.56
CA GLY A 29 41.38 -29.70 10.30
C GLY A 29 40.12 -28.89 9.99
N PHE A 30 39.64 -28.93 8.74
CA PHE A 30 38.38 -28.30 8.34
C PHE A 30 37.15 -29.02 8.93
N ILE A 31 37.12 -30.36 8.92
CA ILE A 31 36.03 -31.16 9.52
C ILE A 31 36.02 -31.03 11.06
N ALA A 32 37.18 -30.98 11.72
CA ALA A 32 37.25 -30.75 13.16
C ALA A 32 36.80 -29.32 13.54
N GLY A 33 37.13 -28.31 12.73
CA GLY A 33 36.65 -26.94 12.89
C GLY A 33 35.13 -26.82 12.70
N LEU A 34 34.55 -27.55 11.74
CA LEU A 34 33.10 -27.63 11.51
C LEU A 34 32.35 -28.40 12.61
N ALA A 35 32.98 -29.44 13.20
CA ALA A 35 32.40 -30.17 14.32
C ALA A 35 32.41 -29.36 15.63
N LEU A 36 33.47 -28.58 15.90
CA LEU A 36 33.57 -27.70 17.07
C LEU A 36 32.64 -26.49 16.97
N THR A 37 32.51 -25.88 15.79
CA THR A 37 31.54 -24.79 15.56
C THR A 37 30.09 -25.30 15.52
N GLY A 38 29.86 -26.49 14.98
CA GLY A 38 28.55 -27.14 14.93
C GLY A 38 28.00 -27.58 16.30
N ALA A 39 28.86 -27.83 17.30
CA ALA A 39 28.44 -28.11 18.67
C ALA A 39 28.41 -26.87 19.58
N ALA A 40 29.28 -25.88 19.32
CA ALA A 40 29.36 -24.66 20.13
C ALA A 40 28.12 -23.75 19.97
N VAL A 41 27.54 -23.66 18.78
CA VAL A 41 26.34 -22.82 18.56
C VAL A 41 25.10 -23.41 19.27
N PRO A 42 24.78 -24.71 19.15
CA PRO A 42 23.71 -25.32 19.94
C PRO A 42 23.96 -25.27 21.44
N ALA A 43 25.20 -25.47 21.89
CA ALA A 43 25.55 -25.40 23.30
C ALA A 43 25.44 -23.97 23.87
N ALA A 44 25.86 -22.96 23.10
CA ALA A 44 25.71 -21.55 23.48
C ALA A 44 24.23 -21.12 23.48
N TYR A 45 23.44 -21.59 22.50
CA TYR A 45 22.00 -21.36 22.47
C TYR A 45 21.28 -22.04 23.63
N TYR A 46 21.62 -23.30 23.94
CA TYR A 46 21.09 -24.03 25.07
C TYR A 46 21.49 -23.41 26.40
N ALA A 47 22.76 -23.04 26.58
CA ALA A 47 23.25 -22.37 27.77
C ALA A 47 22.59 -20.99 27.95
N HIS A 48 22.43 -20.21 26.88
CA HIS A 48 21.70 -18.94 26.91
C HIS A 48 20.23 -19.15 27.27
N ARG A 49 19.58 -20.17 26.71
CA ARG A 49 18.18 -20.51 27.00
C ARG A 49 17.98 -20.96 28.44
N GLU A 50 18.90 -21.74 29.01
CA GLU A 50 18.86 -22.14 30.42
C GLU A 50 19.25 -20.98 31.36
N LEU A 51 20.17 -20.09 30.98
CA LEU A 51 20.55 -18.90 31.76
C LEU A 51 19.50 -17.79 31.75
N THR A 52 18.68 -17.70 30.70
CA THR A 52 17.56 -16.74 30.59
C THR A 52 16.21 -17.37 30.92
N ARG A 53 16.21 -18.64 31.34
CA ARG A 53 15.01 -19.36 31.72
C ARG A 53 14.48 -18.76 33.02
N VAL A 54 13.36 -18.08 32.92
CA VAL A 54 12.55 -17.77 34.10
C VAL A 54 11.89 -19.09 34.51
N ASP A 55 12.19 -19.59 35.70
CA ASP A 55 11.69 -20.89 36.20
C ASP A 55 10.15 -20.97 36.21
N LEU A 56 9.51 -19.81 36.37
CA LEU A 56 8.06 -19.63 36.31
C LEU A 56 7.75 -18.40 35.44
N PRO A 57 7.65 -18.56 34.11
CA PRO A 57 7.29 -17.44 33.24
C PRO A 57 5.87 -16.99 33.59
N GLU A 58 5.73 -15.75 34.02
CA GLU A 58 4.42 -15.15 34.28
C GLU A 58 3.71 -14.88 32.96
N THR A 59 2.46 -15.33 32.83
CA THR A 59 1.60 -14.94 31.72
C THR A 59 1.25 -13.46 31.82
N PRO A 60 0.87 -12.80 30.72
CA PRO A 60 0.33 -11.43 30.80
C PRO A 60 -0.80 -11.33 31.84
N GLY A 61 -0.74 -10.32 32.71
CA GLY A 61 -1.73 -10.14 33.79
C GLY A 61 -3.12 -9.76 33.27
N GLU A 62 -3.19 -8.95 32.23
CA GLU A 62 -4.43 -8.54 31.57
C GLU A 62 -4.23 -8.25 30.08
N ALA A 63 -5.30 -8.31 29.31
CA ALA A 63 -5.28 -7.92 27.90
C ALA A 63 -5.33 -6.39 27.79
N THR A 64 -4.44 -5.81 26.99
CA THR A 64 -4.45 -4.38 26.69
C THR A 64 -5.00 -4.15 25.29
N ALA A 65 -5.96 -3.23 25.19
CA ALA A 65 -6.45 -2.77 23.89
C ALA A 65 -5.36 -1.93 23.21
N GLY A 66 -5.03 -2.26 21.97
CA GLY A 66 -4.06 -1.51 21.20
C GLY A 66 -4.14 -1.83 19.72
N PRO A 67 -3.91 -0.83 18.85
CA PRO A 67 -3.87 -1.04 17.41
C PRO A 67 -2.72 -1.98 17.02
N ALA A 68 -2.81 -2.57 15.83
CA ALA A 68 -1.66 -3.14 15.15
C ALA A 68 -0.52 -2.09 15.02
N ASP A 69 0.73 -2.53 15.15
CA ASP A 69 1.88 -1.67 14.86
C ASP A 69 2.00 -1.40 13.34
N THR A 70 2.85 -0.47 12.95
CA THR A 70 3.00 -0.06 11.53
C THR A 70 3.42 -1.23 10.64
N ALA A 71 4.27 -2.14 11.12
CA ALA A 71 4.70 -3.31 10.36
C ALA A 71 3.53 -4.27 10.08
N THR A 72 2.71 -4.53 11.10
CA THR A 72 1.51 -5.36 10.99
C THR A 72 0.45 -4.72 10.11
N GLN A 73 0.27 -3.40 10.18
CA GLN A 73 -0.64 -2.67 9.28
C GLN A 73 -0.19 -2.78 7.81
N ARG A 74 1.11 -2.63 7.54
CA ARG A 74 1.68 -2.82 6.19
C ARG A 74 1.48 -4.25 5.69
N LEU A 75 1.65 -5.26 6.55
CA LEU A 75 1.37 -6.65 6.21
C LEU A 75 -0.13 -6.87 5.94
N ALA A 76 -1.01 -6.30 6.76
CA ALA A 76 -2.46 -6.35 6.56
C ALA A 76 -2.86 -5.78 5.20
N ASP A 77 -2.29 -4.63 4.83
CA ASP A 77 -2.52 -4.01 3.52
C ASP A 77 -2.09 -4.96 2.39
N LYS A 78 -0.91 -5.58 2.49
CA LYS A 78 -0.41 -6.57 1.53
C LYS A 78 -1.31 -7.79 1.40
N LEU A 79 -1.93 -8.25 2.48
CA LEU A 79 -2.80 -9.43 2.49
C LEU A 79 -4.23 -9.13 2.02
N ARG A 80 -4.74 -7.92 2.29
CA ARG A 80 -6.12 -7.53 1.96
C ARG A 80 -6.35 -7.56 0.44
N GLY A 81 -7.42 -8.21 0.01
CA GLY A 81 -7.87 -8.21 -1.38
C GLY A 81 -8.33 -9.58 -1.88
N VAL A 82 -8.32 -9.72 -3.20
CA VAL A 82 -8.75 -10.92 -3.93
C VAL A 82 -7.55 -11.70 -4.43
N TRP A 83 -7.57 -13.01 -4.22
CA TRP A 83 -6.50 -13.93 -4.57
C TRP A 83 -7.03 -15.06 -5.43
N THR A 84 -6.34 -15.40 -6.51
CA THR A 84 -6.63 -16.59 -7.31
C THR A 84 -5.85 -17.78 -6.77
N LEU A 85 -6.52 -18.91 -6.52
CA LEU A 85 -5.92 -20.10 -5.93
C LEU A 85 -5.51 -21.12 -7.01
N ARG A 86 -4.35 -21.74 -6.81
CA ARG A 86 -3.87 -22.92 -7.54
C ARG A 86 -3.40 -23.97 -6.55
N PHE A 87 -3.86 -25.20 -6.73
CA PHE A 87 -3.43 -26.34 -5.91
C PHE A 87 -2.39 -27.18 -6.67
N GLU A 88 -1.40 -27.69 -5.95
CA GLU A 88 -0.36 -28.56 -6.50
C GLU A 88 -0.07 -29.75 -5.58
N GLY A 89 0.23 -30.89 -6.19
CA GLY A 89 0.52 -32.14 -5.49
C GLY A 89 -0.61 -33.16 -5.61
N ARG A 90 -0.29 -34.41 -5.28
CA ARG A 90 -1.21 -35.54 -5.45
C ARG A 90 -2.48 -35.43 -4.61
N ASP A 91 -2.38 -34.83 -3.44
CA ASP A 91 -3.45 -34.75 -2.45
C ASP A 91 -4.01 -33.32 -2.31
N ALA A 92 -3.78 -32.50 -3.34
CA ALA A 92 -4.08 -31.07 -3.32
C ALA A 92 -5.56 -30.76 -3.52
N GLY A 93 -6.00 -29.63 -2.99
CA GLY A 93 -7.38 -29.14 -3.11
C GLY A 93 -8.17 -29.18 -1.80
N LEU A 94 -9.45 -28.80 -1.92
CA LEU A 94 -10.42 -28.85 -0.83
C LEU A 94 -11.51 -29.86 -1.20
N SER A 95 -11.99 -30.62 -0.22
CA SER A 95 -12.98 -31.68 -0.44
C SER A 95 -14.20 -31.16 -1.20
N GLY A 96 -14.56 -31.79 -2.31
CA GLY A 96 -15.73 -31.41 -3.12
C GLY A 96 -15.67 -30.02 -3.77
N ALA A 97 -14.52 -29.33 -3.75
CA ALA A 97 -14.30 -28.10 -4.50
C ALA A 97 -13.53 -28.41 -5.79
N PRO A 98 -13.69 -27.60 -6.86
CA PRO A 98 -12.84 -27.73 -8.04
C PRO A 98 -11.38 -27.38 -7.71
N LEU A 99 -10.44 -27.99 -8.45
CA LEU A 99 -9.00 -27.73 -8.31
C LEU A 99 -8.55 -26.43 -8.99
N GLU A 100 -9.37 -25.89 -9.89
CA GLU A 100 -9.09 -24.67 -10.64
C GLU A 100 -10.29 -23.71 -10.52
N GLY A 101 -10.04 -22.42 -10.73
CA GLY A 101 -11.09 -21.39 -10.70
C GLY A 101 -11.57 -21.01 -9.30
N LEU A 102 -10.88 -21.44 -8.24
CA LEU A 102 -11.13 -20.94 -6.88
C LEU A 102 -10.44 -19.60 -6.65
N GLU A 103 -11.11 -18.75 -5.90
CA GLU A 103 -10.59 -17.49 -5.38
C GLU A 103 -10.68 -17.47 -3.85
N MET A 104 -9.87 -16.61 -3.24
CA MET A 104 -9.89 -16.32 -1.82
C MET A 104 -10.00 -14.82 -1.61
N PHE A 105 -11.02 -14.39 -0.88
CA PHE A 105 -11.15 -13.01 -0.43
C PHE A 105 -10.60 -12.92 0.99
N LEU A 106 -9.65 -12.03 1.22
CA LEU A 106 -9.05 -11.79 2.54
C LEU A 106 -9.28 -10.34 2.96
N ASP A 107 -9.77 -10.16 4.18
CA ASP A 107 -9.94 -8.85 4.80
C ASP A 107 -9.33 -8.78 6.20
N ILE A 108 -8.73 -7.63 6.48
CA ILE A 108 -8.08 -7.29 7.75
C ILE A 108 -8.43 -5.84 8.02
N ALA A 109 -9.01 -5.55 9.19
CA ALA A 109 -9.35 -4.17 9.55
C ALA A 109 -8.11 -3.26 9.52
N PRO A 110 -8.23 -1.95 9.17
CA PRO A 110 -7.08 -1.07 8.96
C PRO A 110 -6.05 -1.03 10.09
N ARG A 111 -6.50 -1.18 11.35
CA ARG A 111 -5.64 -1.23 12.55
C ARG A 111 -5.78 -2.56 13.31
N GLY A 112 -6.34 -3.57 12.65
CA GLY A 112 -6.66 -4.87 13.23
C GLY A 112 -5.51 -5.88 13.12
N ARG A 113 -5.62 -6.96 13.87
CA ARG A 113 -4.74 -8.14 13.79
C ARG A 113 -5.49 -9.41 13.40
N GLY A 114 -6.82 -9.38 13.39
CA GLY A 114 -7.65 -10.49 12.96
C GLY A 114 -7.81 -10.49 11.44
N LEU A 115 -7.67 -11.67 10.84
CA LEU A 115 -7.88 -11.90 9.42
C LEU A 115 -9.14 -12.75 9.24
N ARG A 116 -9.97 -12.33 8.29
CA ARG A 116 -11.20 -13.04 7.91
C ARG A 116 -11.29 -13.16 6.40
N GLY A 117 -12.02 -14.14 5.93
CA GLY A 117 -12.12 -14.36 4.50
C GLY A 117 -13.08 -15.45 4.08
N TYR A 118 -13.13 -15.66 2.78
CA TYR A 118 -13.93 -16.72 2.15
C TYR A 118 -13.15 -17.34 0.99
N ILE A 119 -13.38 -18.62 0.73
CA ILE A 119 -12.88 -19.33 -0.45
C ILE A 119 -14.06 -19.96 -1.16
N ASP A 120 -14.16 -19.74 -2.47
CA ASP A 120 -15.11 -20.42 -3.35
C ASP A 120 -14.74 -20.13 -4.81
N THR A 121 -15.56 -20.63 -5.73
CA THR A 121 -15.58 -20.19 -7.13
C THR A 121 -15.83 -18.69 -7.24
N ALA A 122 -15.25 -18.07 -8.27
CA ALA A 122 -15.38 -16.64 -8.53
C ALA A 122 -16.86 -16.19 -8.64
N GLU A 123 -17.71 -17.02 -9.24
CA GLU A 123 -19.14 -16.78 -9.39
C GLU A 123 -19.84 -16.80 -8.02
N ARG A 124 -19.54 -17.80 -7.17
CA ARG A 124 -20.16 -17.92 -5.86
C ARG A 124 -19.75 -16.78 -4.92
N LEU A 125 -18.47 -16.41 -4.93
CA LEU A 125 -17.94 -15.24 -4.20
C LEU A 125 -18.49 -13.89 -4.70
N ARG A 126 -19.17 -13.85 -5.86
CA ARG A 126 -19.86 -12.68 -6.39
C ARG A 126 -21.38 -12.85 -6.48
N SER A 127 -21.94 -13.87 -5.83
CA SER A 127 -23.39 -14.11 -5.72
C SER A 127 -23.93 -13.77 -4.32
N ASP A 128 -25.25 -13.75 -4.11
CA ASP A 128 -25.83 -13.58 -2.76
C ASP A 128 -25.74 -14.85 -1.88
N GLY A 129 -25.44 -16.00 -2.48
CA GLY A 129 -25.33 -17.26 -1.75
C GLY A 129 -24.13 -17.27 -0.79
N LEU A 130 -24.25 -17.98 0.33
CA LEU A 130 -23.14 -18.16 1.26
C LEU A 130 -21.97 -18.87 0.56
N PRO A 131 -20.74 -18.33 0.63
CA PRO A 131 -19.53 -19.06 0.22
C PRO A 131 -19.40 -20.33 1.05
N ARG A 132 -18.89 -21.38 0.42
CA ARG A 132 -18.73 -22.68 1.05
C ARG A 132 -17.70 -22.65 2.17
N PHE A 133 -16.54 -22.06 1.91
CA PHE A 133 -15.43 -22.08 2.85
C PHE A 133 -15.27 -20.70 3.50
N ARG A 134 -15.22 -20.69 4.83
CA ARG A 134 -14.86 -19.50 5.61
C ARG A 134 -13.41 -19.58 6.03
N VAL A 135 -12.74 -18.44 6.12
CA VAL A 135 -11.34 -18.32 6.52
C VAL A 135 -11.24 -17.45 7.78
N ILE A 136 -10.48 -17.92 8.77
CA ILE A 136 -10.07 -17.13 9.93
C ILE A 136 -8.56 -17.26 10.15
N GLY A 137 -7.97 -16.20 10.67
CA GLY A 137 -6.55 -16.18 11.06
C GLY A 137 -6.21 -14.96 11.89
N ASP A 138 -4.94 -14.82 12.22
CA ASP A 138 -4.41 -13.69 12.96
C ASP A 138 -2.98 -13.34 12.52
N LEU A 139 -2.65 -12.06 12.59
CA LEU A 139 -1.31 -11.54 12.33
C LEU A 139 -0.56 -11.46 13.67
N LYS A 140 0.38 -12.38 13.87
CA LYS A 140 1.27 -12.37 15.04
C LYS A 140 2.52 -11.52 14.74
N PRO A 141 2.84 -10.52 15.59
CA PRO A 141 4.01 -9.64 15.37
C PRO A 141 5.34 -10.39 15.25
N ALA A 142 5.46 -11.56 15.90
CA ALA A 142 6.72 -12.30 16.01
C ALA A 142 7.04 -13.24 14.83
N ASN A 143 6.14 -13.39 13.83
CA ASN A 143 6.35 -14.34 12.73
C ASN A 143 5.85 -13.80 11.38
N ALA A 144 6.36 -12.66 10.93
CA ALA A 144 6.00 -12.06 9.65
C ALA A 144 6.30 -12.96 8.42
N ALA A 145 7.10 -14.01 8.60
CA ALA A 145 7.45 -14.95 7.54
C ALA A 145 6.39 -16.04 7.29
N ARG A 146 5.46 -16.29 8.22
CA ARG A 146 4.45 -17.34 8.08
C ARG A 146 3.06 -16.91 8.54
N LEU A 147 2.09 -17.12 7.66
CA LEU A 147 0.68 -16.91 7.88
C LEU A 147 0.00 -18.27 8.09
N TYR A 148 -0.78 -18.38 9.17
CA TYR A 148 -1.58 -19.57 9.47
C TYR A 148 -3.06 -19.22 9.36
N LEU A 149 -3.76 -19.90 8.46
CA LEU A 149 -5.19 -19.72 8.24
C LEU A 149 -5.92 -21.01 8.58
N ARG A 150 -7.10 -20.88 9.18
CA ARG A 150 -8.03 -21.99 9.39
C ARG A 150 -9.19 -21.84 8.44
N VAL A 151 -9.53 -22.93 7.78
CA VAL A 151 -10.61 -22.97 6.80
C VAL A 151 -11.69 -23.93 7.30
N MET A 152 -12.90 -23.40 7.45
CA MET A 152 -14.10 -24.16 7.81
C MET A 152 -14.92 -24.41 6.55
N ASP A 153 -15.31 -25.65 6.31
CA ASP A 153 -16.21 -26.05 5.23
C ASP A 153 -17.66 -26.06 5.76
N GLY A 154 -18.48 -25.12 5.29
CA GLY A 154 -19.89 -25.02 5.67
C GLY A 154 -20.76 -26.22 5.22
N HIS A 155 -20.17 -27.21 4.55
CA HIS A 155 -20.80 -28.47 4.18
C HIS A 155 -20.15 -29.70 4.84
N ALA A 156 -19.16 -29.52 5.73
CA ALA A 156 -18.57 -30.63 6.47
C ALA A 156 -19.48 -31.05 7.63
N GLY A 157 -19.98 -32.29 7.56
CA GLY A 157 -20.85 -32.89 8.57
C GLY A 157 -22.34 -32.57 8.39
N ASN A 158 -23.17 -33.08 9.31
CA ASN A 158 -24.63 -32.88 9.28
C ASN A 158 -25.08 -31.55 9.93
N ASP A 159 -24.13 -30.70 10.35
CA ASP A 159 -24.41 -29.43 11.01
C ASP A 159 -23.97 -28.25 10.11
N PRO A 160 -24.91 -27.55 9.46
CA PRO A 160 -24.61 -26.36 8.65
C PRO A 160 -24.10 -25.16 9.46
N HIS A 161 -23.99 -25.30 10.79
CA HIS A 161 -23.43 -24.30 11.72
C HIS A 161 -22.12 -24.76 12.38
N SER A 162 -21.50 -25.84 11.90
CA SER A 162 -20.18 -26.25 12.39
C SER A 162 -19.13 -25.18 12.10
N ASP A 163 -18.65 -24.55 13.17
CA ASP A 163 -17.55 -23.58 13.16
C ASP A 163 -16.18 -24.24 13.43
N ASN A 164 -16.11 -25.57 13.34
CA ASN A 164 -14.86 -26.30 13.51
C ASN A 164 -13.97 -26.14 12.27
N PRO A 165 -12.66 -25.90 12.44
CA PRO A 165 -11.74 -25.82 11.32
C PRO A 165 -11.48 -27.21 10.73
N ASP A 166 -11.64 -27.35 9.41
CA ASP A 166 -11.40 -28.59 8.68
C ASP A 166 -10.00 -28.64 8.07
N TYR A 167 -9.44 -27.46 7.74
CA TYR A 167 -8.11 -27.33 7.17
C TYR A 167 -7.29 -26.28 7.89
N GLU A 168 -5.97 -26.49 7.93
CA GLU A 168 -4.98 -25.46 8.23
C GLU A 168 -4.13 -25.17 7.00
N PHE A 169 -4.03 -23.88 6.63
CA PHE A 169 -3.11 -23.41 5.61
C PHE A 169 -1.90 -22.79 6.29
N SER A 170 -0.71 -23.28 5.95
CA SER A 170 0.58 -22.72 6.38
C SER A 170 1.24 -22.05 5.18
N LEU A 171 1.19 -20.72 5.13
CA LEU A 171 1.55 -19.91 3.95
C LEU A 171 2.71 -18.97 4.25
N THR A 172 3.51 -18.69 3.23
CA THR A 172 4.56 -17.67 3.22
C THR A 172 4.18 -16.62 2.17
N LEU A 173 4.34 -15.34 2.49
CA LEU A 173 4.17 -14.26 1.52
C LEU A 173 5.49 -14.02 0.79
N ASP A 174 5.51 -14.35 -0.50
CA ASP A 174 6.61 -14.09 -1.42
C ASP A 174 6.31 -12.81 -2.22
N GLU A 175 7.25 -11.87 -2.19
CA GLU A 175 7.14 -10.61 -2.93
C GLU A 175 8.09 -10.64 -4.12
N VAL A 176 7.55 -10.89 -5.33
CA VAL A 176 8.31 -10.80 -6.58
C VAL A 176 8.79 -9.36 -6.84
N TRP A 177 8.13 -8.37 -6.21
CA TRP A 177 8.33 -6.93 -6.41
C TRP A 177 8.30 -6.14 -5.08
N GLY A 178 8.91 -6.66 -4.01
CA GLY A 178 8.78 -6.11 -2.65
C GLY A 178 9.17 -4.63 -2.48
N ALA A 179 9.90 -4.06 -3.43
CA ALA A 179 10.21 -2.62 -3.49
C ALA A 179 8.99 -1.72 -3.76
N PHE A 180 7.87 -2.24 -4.27
CA PHE A 180 6.70 -1.46 -4.69
C PHE A 180 5.49 -1.55 -3.73
N GLY A 181 5.67 -2.16 -2.55
CA GLY A 181 4.63 -2.24 -1.54
C GLY A 181 3.37 -2.97 -2.01
N ASN A 182 2.20 -2.39 -1.76
CA ASN A 182 0.90 -3.02 -2.03
C ASN A 182 0.40 -2.84 -3.47
N ALA A 183 1.17 -2.16 -4.32
CA ALA A 183 0.80 -1.84 -5.70
C ALA A 183 1.19 -2.93 -6.72
N GLY A 184 1.94 -3.95 -6.30
CA GLY A 184 2.37 -5.08 -7.14
C GLY A 184 1.56 -6.37 -6.88
N SER A 185 1.83 -7.40 -7.69
CA SER A 185 1.34 -8.76 -7.43
C SER A 185 2.05 -9.39 -6.24
N GLY A 186 1.31 -9.94 -5.28
CA GLY A 186 1.83 -10.76 -4.19
C GLY A 186 1.53 -12.24 -4.42
N THR A 187 2.38 -13.13 -3.93
CA THR A 187 2.14 -14.57 -3.97
C THR A 187 2.16 -15.13 -2.55
N LEU A 188 1.12 -15.85 -2.16
CA LEU A 188 1.16 -16.70 -0.97
C LEU A 188 1.43 -18.13 -1.43
N SER A 189 2.48 -18.76 -0.90
CA SER A 189 2.82 -20.14 -1.22
C SER A 189 2.92 -20.98 0.05
N GLY A 190 2.47 -22.23 0.00
CA GLY A 190 2.51 -23.05 1.20
C GLY A 190 1.82 -24.40 1.10
N ARG A 191 1.43 -24.92 2.25
CA ARG A 191 0.84 -26.26 2.41
C ARG A 191 -0.56 -26.20 3.00
N ILE A 192 -1.34 -27.21 2.67
CA ILE A 192 -2.67 -27.44 3.23
C ILE A 192 -2.64 -28.73 4.04
N GLU A 193 -3.10 -28.66 5.27
CA GLU A 193 -3.27 -29.81 6.15
C GLU A 193 -4.75 -30.02 6.44
N ARG A 194 -5.16 -31.28 6.43
CA ARG A 194 -6.50 -31.70 6.85
C ARG A 194 -6.50 -32.00 8.34
N LEU A 195 -7.32 -31.29 9.11
CA LEU A 195 -7.33 -31.37 10.57
C LEU A 195 -8.06 -32.61 11.10
N ASP A 196 -8.84 -33.30 10.26
CA ASP A 196 -9.46 -34.59 10.56
C ASP A 196 -8.49 -35.77 10.40
N ARG A 197 -7.28 -35.54 9.88
CA ARG A 197 -6.26 -36.58 9.65
C ARG A 197 -5.33 -36.71 10.85
N ALA A 198 -5.11 -37.96 11.29
CA ALA A 198 -4.17 -38.23 12.36
C ALA A 198 -2.72 -37.86 11.96
N LEU A 199 -2.01 -37.14 12.85
CA LEU A 199 -0.62 -36.69 12.65
C LEU A 199 0.39 -37.83 12.44
N ALA A 200 0.05 -39.06 12.86
CA ALA A 200 0.91 -40.23 12.69
C ALA A 200 0.90 -40.78 11.25
N LEU A 201 -0.04 -40.34 10.40
CA LEU A 201 -0.08 -40.74 9.00
C LEU A 201 0.97 -39.98 8.17
N PRO A 202 1.40 -40.54 7.02
CA PRO A 202 2.31 -39.83 6.13
C PRO A 202 1.79 -38.43 5.76
N GLU A 203 2.69 -37.46 5.62
CA GLU A 203 2.36 -36.11 5.17
C GLU A 203 1.67 -36.16 3.79
N LEU A 204 0.67 -35.29 3.62
CA LEU A 204 -0.01 -35.11 2.35
C LEU A 204 0.86 -34.28 1.40
N GLU A 205 0.83 -34.64 0.11
CA GLU A 205 1.38 -33.78 -0.92
C GLU A 205 0.30 -32.78 -1.37
N SER A 206 0.05 -31.78 -0.53
CA SER A 206 -0.99 -30.77 -0.75
C SER A 206 -0.41 -29.36 -0.58
N ARG A 207 -0.20 -28.68 -1.71
CA ARG A 207 0.36 -27.33 -1.78
C ARG A 207 -0.66 -26.35 -2.34
N LEU A 208 -0.52 -25.11 -1.89
CA LEU A 208 -1.31 -23.97 -2.34
C LEU A 208 -0.40 -22.87 -2.86
N ILE A 209 -0.79 -22.28 -3.98
CA ILE A 209 -0.27 -21.01 -4.47
C ILE A 209 -1.46 -20.09 -4.64
N ALA A 210 -1.48 -18.96 -3.94
CA ALA A 210 -2.47 -17.92 -4.11
C ALA A 210 -1.79 -16.69 -4.72
N ILE A 211 -2.32 -16.19 -5.83
CA ILE A 211 -1.78 -15.04 -6.55
C ILE A 211 -2.73 -13.87 -6.35
N LYS A 212 -2.24 -12.76 -5.78
CA LYS A 212 -3.04 -11.56 -5.56
C LYS A 212 -3.43 -10.94 -6.90
N GLN A 213 -4.71 -10.64 -7.07
CA GLN A 213 -5.19 -9.91 -8.24
C GLN A 213 -4.65 -8.48 -8.20
N VAL A 214 -4.14 -8.02 -9.35
CA VAL A 214 -3.62 -6.65 -9.49
C VAL A 214 -4.79 -5.69 -9.41
N PHE A 215 -4.64 -4.62 -8.62
CA PHE A 215 -5.65 -3.59 -8.51
C PHE A 215 -5.75 -2.81 -9.83
N PRO A 216 -6.91 -2.79 -10.50
CA PRO A 216 -7.07 -2.12 -11.78
C PRO A 216 -6.97 -0.61 -11.68
N GLU A 217 -6.28 0.03 -12.61
CA GLU A 217 -6.15 1.48 -12.64
C GLU A 217 -7.43 2.17 -13.13
N ALA A 218 -7.63 3.43 -12.72
CA ALA A 218 -8.76 4.23 -13.18
C ALA A 218 -8.84 4.30 -14.72
N ARG A 219 -7.71 4.37 -15.43
CA ARG A 219 -7.66 4.40 -16.91
C ARG A 219 -8.14 3.11 -17.58
N GLU A 220 -8.12 1.99 -16.85
CA GLU A 220 -8.57 0.68 -17.34
C GLU A 220 -10.07 0.46 -17.09
N ARG A 221 -10.72 1.38 -16.37
CA ARG A 221 -12.12 1.30 -15.96
C ARG A 221 -12.95 2.47 -16.50
N VAL A 222 -12.32 3.65 -16.61
CA VAL A 222 -12.90 4.86 -17.16
C VAL A 222 -12.20 5.19 -18.47
N GLY A 223 -12.82 4.81 -19.57
CA GLY A 223 -12.30 5.05 -20.91
C GLY A 223 -12.23 6.55 -21.24
N LEU A 224 -11.06 7.01 -21.70
CA LEU A 224 -10.90 8.32 -22.30
C LEU A 224 -10.99 8.18 -23.82
N SER A 225 -11.90 8.94 -24.44
CA SER A 225 -12.02 9.00 -25.89
C SER A 225 -10.69 9.42 -26.53
N PRO A 226 -10.34 8.90 -27.72
CA PRO A 226 -9.06 9.23 -28.35
C PRO A 226 -8.80 10.74 -28.50
N PRO A 227 -9.78 11.60 -28.87
CA PRO A 227 -9.57 13.05 -28.94
C PRO A 227 -9.28 13.66 -27.56
N PHE A 228 -9.96 13.21 -26.52
CA PHE A 228 -9.77 13.72 -25.16
C PHE A 228 -8.40 13.32 -24.61
N LEU A 229 -8.02 12.05 -24.78
CA LEU A 229 -6.70 11.57 -24.39
C LEU A 229 -5.59 12.33 -25.12
N ALA A 230 -5.70 12.52 -26.44
CA ALA A 230 -4.72 13.24 -27.24
C ALA A 230 -4.50 14.68 -26.74
N TRP A 231 -5.58 15.38 -26.36
CA TRP A 231 -5.50 16.71 -25.76
C TRP A 231 -4.76 16.69 -24.41
N LEU A 232 -5.18 15.81 -23.49
CA LEU A 232 -4.62 15.71 -22.14
C LEU A 232 -3.14 15.33 -22.13
N VAL A 233 -2.73 14.41 -23.00
CA VAL A 233 -1.35 13.92 -23.03
C VAL A 233 -0.41 14.79 -23.86
N SER A 234 -0.93 15.79 -24.56
CA SER A 234 -0.13 16.69 -25.38
C SER A 234 0.94 17.42 -24.53
N ARG A 235 2.09 17.66 -25.15
CA ARG A 235 3.20 18.39 -24.51
C ARG A 235 2.74 19.75 -24.02
N GLU A 236 1.97 20.46 -24.83
CA GLU A 236 1.45 21.79 -24.50
C GLU A 236 0.57 21.75 -23.25
N HIS A 237 -0.42 20.86 -23.20
CA HIS A 237 -1.34 20.80 -22.06
C HIS A 237 -0.63 20.38 -20.77
N ARG A 238 0.26 19.37 -20.84
CA ARG A 238 1.04 18.92 -19.68
C ARG A 238 1.95 20.02 -19.13
N LEU A 239 2.70 20.71 -19.99
CA LEU A 239 3.58 21.80 -19.59
C LEU A 239 2.80 23.01 -19.09
N PHE A 240 1.68 23.36 -19.73
CA PHE A 240 0.80 24.42 -19.28
C PHE A 240 0.33 24.15 -17.85
N HIS A 241 -0.24 22.97 -17.59
CA HIS A 241 -0.81 22.64 -16.28
C HIS A 241 0.28 22.62 -15.20
N GLN A 242 1.44 22.01 -15.48
CA GLN A 242 2.57 21.99 -14.56
C GLN A 242 3.11 23.39 -14.26
N LEU A 243 3.34 24.21 -15.29
CA LEU A 243 3.92 25.55 -15.12
C LEU A 243 2.94 26.52 -14.47
N TRP A 244 1.65 26.42 -14.78
CA TRP A 244 0.61 27.22 -14.13
C TRP A 244 0.61 27.02 -12.61
N HIS A 245 0.66 25.76 -12.15
CA HIS A 245 0.79 25.46 -10.72
C HIS A 245 2.15 25.89 -10.17
N ALA A 246 3.25 25.53 -10.83
CA ALA A 246 4.60 25.83 -10.34
C ALA A 246 4.85 27.33 -10.16
N SER A 247 4.38 28.16 -11.10
CA SER A 247 4.51 29.61 -11.05
C SER A 247 3.83 30.19 -9.81
N ARG A 248 2.54 29.86 -9.59
CA ARG A 248 1.75 30.31 -8.43
C ARG A 248 2.30 29.79 -7.10
N ASP A 249 2.65 28.51 -7.04
CA ASP A 249 3.05 27.83 -5.81
C ASP A 249 4.42 28.27 -5.31
N LYS A 250 5.36 28.51 -6.24
CA LYS A 250 6.74 28.85 -5.90
C LYS A 250 7.00 30.34 -5.84
N TRP A 251 6.14 31.20 -6.38
CA TRP A 251 6.38 32.65 -6.49
C TRP A 251 6.92 33.31 -5.22
N HIS A 252 6.30 33.04 -4.07
CA HIS A 252 6.69 33.59 -2.77
C HIS A 252 8.11 33.21 -2.31
N LYS A 253 8.70 32.16 -2.88
CA LYS A 253 10.07 31.67 -2.61
C LYS A 253 11.05 31.94 -3.75
N LEU A 254 10.58 32.37 -4.92
CA LEU A 254 11.45 32.65 -6.05
C LEU A 254 12.27 33.92 -5.80
N PRO A 255 13.58 33.89 -6.06
CA PRO A 255 14.39 35.10 -6.12
C PRO A 255 13.94 36.03 -7.27
N GLU A 256 14.27 37.32 -7.16
CA GLU A 256 13.74 38.35 -8.07
C GLU A 256 14.20 38.16 -9.53
N ASP A 257 15.43 37.69 -9.77
CA ASP A 257 15.92 37.39 -11.13
C ASP A 257 15.06 36.31 -11.83
N LYS A 258 14.55 35.33 -11.07
CA LYS A 258 13.64 34.30 -11.57
C LYS A 258 12.23 34.84 -11.80
N ARG A 259 11.76 35.76 -10.96
CA ARG A 259 10.48 36.45 -11.16
C ARG A 259 10.52 37.30 -12.42
N ASP A 260 11.59 38.06 -12.62
CA ASP A 260 11.78 38.88 -13.82
C ASP A 260 11.90 38.04 -15.09
N ALA A 261 12.57 36.88 -15.01
CA ALA A 261 12.59 35.94 -16.12
C ALA A 261 11.19 35.45 -16.49
N LEU A 262 10.35 35.09 -15.51
CA LEU A 262 8.95 34.69 -15.74
C LEU A 262 8.10 35.84 -16.28
N ARG A 263 8.25 37.06 -15.76
CA ARG A 263 7.60 38.27 -16.29
C ARG A 263 8.00 38.53 -17.74
N GLY A 264 9.28 38.32 -18.08
CA GLY A 264 9.81 38.51 -19.43
C GLY A 264 9.16 37.61 -20.48
N ILE A 265 8.68 36.43 -20.09
CA ILE A 265 7.95 35.50 -20.97
C ILE A 265 6.44 35.45 -20.71
N GLY A 266 5.90 36.33 -19.86
CA GLY A 266 4.48 36.41 -19.56
C GLY A 266 3.91 35.27 -18.72
N TRP A 267 4.75 34.59 -17.91
CA TRP A 267 4.37 33.45 -17.07
C TRP A 267 4.31 33.77 -15.57
N GLN A 268 4.35 35.04 -15.19
CA GLN A 268 4.10 35.46 -13.82
C GLN A 268 2.63 35.17 -13.39
N PRO A 269 2.37 34.81 -12.12
CA PRO A 269 1.03 34.40 -11.71
C PRO A 269 0.14 35.63 -11.49
N GLY A 270 -0.75 35.91 -12.43
CA GLY A 270 -1.66 37.04 -12.35
C GLY A 270 -1.10 38.33 -12.96
N PRO A 271 -1.64 39.51 -12.58
CA PRO A 271 -1.23 40.78 -13.16
C PRO A 271 0.24 41.10 -12.84
N ARG A 272 0.94 41.67 -13.82
CA ARG A 272 2.34 42.07 -13.65
C ARG A 272 2.49 43.13 -12.54
N GLU A 273 3.53 42.98 -11.72
CA GLU A 273 3.82 43.78 -10.52
C GLU A 273 2.76 43.66 -9.40
N HIS A 274 1.72 42.86 -9.60
CA HIS A 274 0.65 42.58 -8.64
C HIS A 274 0.35 41.06 -8.64
N GLU A 275 1.42 40.27 -8.69
CA GLU A 275 1.31 38.82 -8.81
C GLU A 275 0.65 38.19 -7.58
N ARG A 276 -0.09 37.11 -7.82
CA ARG A 276 -0.94 36.42 -6.84
C ARG A 276 -0.37 35.04 -6.51
N ASP A 277 0.57 35.01 -5.57
CA ASP A 277 1.13 33.74 -5.09
C ASP A 277 0.10 32.88 -4.35
N ALA A 278 0.15 31.56 -4.52
CA ALA A 278 -0.86 30.65 -3.95
C ALA A 278 -0.47 30.07 -2.58
N ARG A 279 0.78 30.26 -2.14
CA ARG A 279 1.33 29.59 -0.94
C ARG A 279 2.09 30.51 0.03
N GLY A 280 2.16 31.81 -0.23
CA GLY A 280 2.77 32.78 0.66
C GLY A 280 1.83 33.28 1.77
N PRO A 281 2.30 34.26 2.58
CA PRO A 281 1.60 34.69 3.79
C PRO A 281 0.19 35.27 3.56
N HIS A 282 -0.08 35.80 2.37
CA HIS A 282 -1.34 36.50 2.04
C HIS A 282 -2.19 35.78 1.00
N LYS A 283 -1.92 34.49 0.77
CA LYS A 283 -2.61 33.63 -0.21
C LYS A 283 -4.14 33.63 -0.09
N ASP A 284 -4.68 33.84 1.11
CA ASP A 284 -6.11 33.91 1.38
C ASP A 284 -6.76 35.24 0.97
N ARG A 285 -5.98 36.30 0.73
CA ARG A 285 -6.47 37.68 0.52
C ARG A 285 -5.98 38.34 -0.76
N ASN A 286 -5.07 37.70 -1.49
CA ASN A 286 -4.48 38.25 -2.71
C ASN A 286 -5.26 37.87 -3.99
N GLY A 287 -6.35 37.11 -3.88
CA GLY A 287 -7.17 36.67 -5.02
C GLY A 287 -6.69 35.41 -5.72
N SER A 288 -5.61 34.76 -5.25
CA SER A 288 -5.07 33.55 -5.87
C SER A 288 -6.06 32.37 -5.92
N GLY A 289 -6.99 32.28 -4.96
CA GLY A 289 -8.05 31.26 -4.97
C GLY A 289 -9.08 31.44 -6.09
N GLU A 290 -9.27 32.66 -6.60
CA GLU A 290 -10.13 32.89 -7.77
C GLU A 290 -9.47 32.35 -9.03
N ASP A 291 -8.15 32.54 -9.17
CA ASP A 291 -7.36 31.97 -10.26
C ASP A 291 -7.48 30.43 -10.25
N PHE A 292 -7.42 29.80 -9.07
CA PHE A 292 -7.62 28.36 -8.89
C PHE A 292 -8.98 27.88 -9.40
N PHE A 293 -10.08 28.46 -8.92
CA PHE A 293 -11.41 28.03 -9.37
C PHE A 293 -11.65 28.30 -10.85
N TYR A 294 -11.23 29.47 -11.34
CA TYR A 294 -11.50 29.85 -12.72
C TYR A 294 -10.73 28.98 -13.71
N MET A 295 -9.43 28.71 -13.45
CA MET A 295 -8.61 27.87 -14.32
C MET A 295 -9.21 26.45 -14.42
N HIS A 296 -9.53 25.81 -13.30
CA HIS A 296 -10.13 24.47 -13.30
C HIS A 296 -11.53 24.45 -13.94
N ARG A 297 -12.36 25.48 -13.70
CA ARG A 297 -13.66 25.61 -14.37
C ARG A 297 -13.49 25.76 -15.88
N HIS A 298 -12.54 26.57 -16.33
CA HIS A 298 -12.24 26.73 -17.75
C HIS A 298 -11.78 25.40 -18.37
N MET A 299 -10.87 24.67 -17.71
CA MET A 299 -10.46 23.33 -18.13
C MET A 299 -11.65 22.36 -18.22
N LEU A 300 -12.54 22.34 -17.22
CA LEU A 300 -13.74 21.50 -17.24
C LEU A 300 -14.69 21.85 -18.38
N ILE A 301 -14.88 23.14 -18.70
CA ILE A 301 -15.72 23.57 -19.83
C ILE A 301 -15.13 23.04 -21.15
N GLN A 302 -13.82 23.14 -21.35
CA GLN A 302 -13.20 22.62 -22.58
C GLN A 302 -13.23 21.08 -22.63
N ALA A 303 -12.89 20.42 -21.51
CA ALA A 303 -12.90 18.97 -21.41
C ALA A 303 -14.30 18.37 -21.71
N ARG A 304 -15.35 18.97 -21.12
CA ARG A 304 -16.75 18.52 -21.27
C ARG A 304 -17.33 18.74 -22.67
N ARG A 305 -16.68 19.55 -23.51
CA ARG A 305 -17.03 19.66 -24.94
C ARG A 305 -16.54 18.46 -25.75
N ILE A 306 -15.52 17.76 -25.27
CA ILE A 306 -14.89 16.63 -25.96
C ILE A 306 -15.48 15.30 -25.47
N GLN A 307 -15.68 15.16 -24.16
CA GLN A 307 -16.17 13.95 -23.53
C GLN A 307 -17.09 14.28 -22.35
N ASP A 308 -18.13 13.47 -22.14
CA ASP A 308 -18.96 13.59 -20.94
C ASP A 308 -18.15 13.23 -19.69
N LEU A 309 -18.13 14.15 -18.73
CA LEU A 309 -17.32 14.09 -17.51
C LEU A 309 -18.17 14.56 -16.33
N PRO A 310 -19.11 13.71 -15.86
CA PRO A 310 -19.96 14.05 -14.75
C PRO A 310 -19.13 14.30 -13.49
N SER A 311 -19.47 15.34 -12.73
CA SER A 311 -18.88 15.58 -11.41
C SER A 311 -19.41 14.53 -10.43
N TRP A 312 -18.59 14.16 -9.45
CA TRP A 312 -19.06 13.34 -8.34
C TRP A 312 -20.10 14.09 -7.50
N PRO A 313 -21.32 13.53 -7.34
CA PRO A 313 -22.34 14.13 -6.48
C PRO A 313 -22.02 13.92 -5.00
N ARG A 314 -21.09 13.03 -4.66
CA ARG A 314 -20.58 12.75 -3.31
C ARG A 314 -19.21 12.09 -3.42
N PHE A 315 -18.38 12.18 -2.38
CA PHE A 315 -17.11 11.44 -2.40
C PHE A 315 -17.37 9.92 -2.38
N PRO A 316 -16.60 9.12 -3.13
CA PRO A 316 -16.69 7.66 -3.03
C PRO A 316 -16.40 7.21 -1.60
N LEU A 317 -17.21 6.26 -1.10
CA LEU A 317 -17.06 5.72 0.25
C LEU A 317 -15.79 4.85 0.35
N PRO A 318 -15.20 4.71 1.56
CA PRO A 318 -14.13 3.76 1.80
C PRO A 318 -14.54 2.31 1.48
N GLN A 319 -13.54 1.43 1.40
CA GLN A 319 -13.76 0.00 1.18
C GLN A 319 -14.79 -0.57 2.18
N PRO A 320 -15.81 -1.32 1.73
CA PRO A 320 -16.69 -2.02 2.65
C PRO A 320 -15.96 -3.15 3.37
N GLU A 321 -16.40 -3.45 4.60
CA GLU A 321 -15.95 -4.64 5.33
C GLU A 321 -16.45 -5.90 4.62
N LEU A 322 -15.57 -6.87 4.38
CA LEU A 322 -15.88 -8.09 3.61
C LEU A 322 -17.08 -8.86 4.18
N GLU A 323 -17.19 -8.98 5.49
CA GLU A 323 -18.29 -9.71 6.14
C GLU A 323 -19.64 -8.99 6.05
N ARG A 324 -19.63 -7.65 5.91
CA ARG A 324 -20.86 -6.86 5.82
C ARG A 324 -21.37 -6.75 4.40
N ASP A 325 -20.47 -6.58 3.43
CA ASP A 325 -20.83 -6.47 2.01
C ASP A 325 -19.73 -7.11 1.14
N ARG A 326 -19.82 -8.44 0.98
CA ARG A 326 -18.90 -9.21 0.14
C ARG A 326 -18.91 -8.79 -1.32
N LEU A 327 -20.09 -8.43 -1.85
CA LEU A 327 -20.21 -8.02 -3.26
C LEU A 327 -19.58 -6.64 -3.47
N GLY A 328 -19.80 -5.72 -2.54
CA GLY A 328 -19.14 -4.42 -2.52
C GLY A 328 -17.62 -4.55 -2.39
N PHE A 329 -17.14 -5.46 -1.54
CA PHE A 329 -15.71 -5.75 -1.41
C PHE A 329 -15.12 -6.23 -2.73
N ALA A 330 -15.77 -7.17 -3.42
CA ALA A 330 -15.33 -7.65 -4.73
C ALA A 330 -15.27 -6.52 -5.78
N ARG A 331 -16.34 -5.72 -5.88
CA ARG A 331 -16.39 -4.56 -6.80
C ARG A 331 -15.33 -3.51 -6.48
N TYR A 332 -15.03 -3.32 -5.20
CA TYR A 332 -14.03 -2.36 -4.75
C TYR A 332 -12.63 -2.74 -5.24
N PHE A 333 -12.22 -4.00 -5.07
CA PHE A 333 -10.92 -4.49 -5.52
C PHE A 333 -10.81 -4.66 -7.05
N ASP A 334 -11.94 -4.77 -7.75
CA ASP A 334 -12.00 -4.66 -9.21
C ASP A 334 -11.96 -3.20 -9.71
N ASN A 335 -11.98 -2.22 -8.80
CA ASN A 335 -12.10 -0.80 -9.14
C ASN A 335 -13.21 -0.54 -10.18
N HIS A 336 -14.35 -1.20 -10.02
CA HIS A 336 -15.36 -1.38 -11.07
C HIS A 336 -15.78 -0.06 -11.77
N ASP A 337 -15.87 1.05 -11.04
CA ASP A 337 -16.25 2.37 -11.55
C ASP A 337 -15.06 3.36 -11.70
N GLY A 338 -13.84 2.89 -11.51
CA GLY A 338 -12.61 3.69 -11.52
C GLY A 338 -12.44 4.63 -10.32
N CYS A 339 -13.31 4.53 -9.31
CA CYS A 339 -13.36 5.44 -8.16
C CYS A 339 -12.93 4.78 -6.83
N SER A 340 -12.52 3.50 -6.83
CA SER A 340 -11.92 2.86 -5.66
C SER A 340 -10.55 3.48 -5.34
N LEU A 341 -10.14 3.47 -4.06
CA LEU A 341 -8.83 4.00 -3.68
C LEU A 341 -7.74 3.01 -4.10
N PRO A 342 -6.74 3.44 -4.89
CA PRO A 342 -5.60 2.59 -5.18
C PRO A 342 -4.82 2.26 -3.90
N PRO A 343 -4.27 1.04 -3.79
CA PRO A 343 -3.44 0.63 -2.67
C PRO A 343 -2.29 1.61 -2.39
N ASN A 344 -1.90 1.74 -1.12
CA ASN A 344 -0.74 2.53 -0.75
C ASN A 344 0.57 1.90 -1.28
N TRP A 345 1.60 2.72 -1.46
CA TRP A 345 2.95 2.28 -1.85
C TRP A 345 3.98 2.74 -0.81
N LEU A 346 5.16 2.11 -0.85
CA LEU A 346 6.27 2.47 0.02
C LEU A 346 7.24 3.37 -0.77
N ALA A 347 7.54 4.55 -0.25
CA ALA A 347 8.56 5.41 -0.82
C ALA A 347 9.93 5.04 -0.23
N HIS A 348 10.85 4.61 -1.10
CA HIS A 348 12.17 4.16 -0.65
C HIS A 348 12.94 5.31 0.02
N GLY A 349 13.30 5.14 1.29
CA GLY A 349 14.06 6.12 2.06
C GLY A 349 13.25 7.30 2.58
N ASP A 350 11.91 7.27 2.44
CA ASP A 350 11.01 8.32 2.92
C ASP A 350 9.81 7.72 3.67
N GLU A 351 10.06 7.37 4.94
CA GLU A 351 9.04 6.81 5.83
C GLU A 351 7.96 7.82 6.20
N GLU A 352 8.32 9.11 6.28
CA GLU A 352 7.39 10.20 6.60
C GLU A 352 6.37 10.36 5.48
N TYR A 353 6.82 10.43 4.22
CA TYR A 353 5.92 10.47 3.07
C TYR A 353 5.08 9.19 2.95
N THR A 354 5.69 8.02 3.17
CA THR A 354 4.97 6.74 3.15
C THR A 354 3.83 6.74 4.17
N GLN A 355 4.07 7.22 5.39
CA GLN A 355 3.06 7.31 6.43
C GLN A 355 2.00 8.36 6.07
N LEU A 356 2.40 9.54 5.59
CA LEU A 356 1.48 10.59 5.16
C LEU A 356 0.49 10.11 4.09
N VAL A 357 0.98 9.44 3.04
CA VAL A 357 0.10 8.89 1.98
C VAL A 357 -0.80 7.78 2.52
N SER A 358 -0.28 6.94 3.42
CA SER A 358 -1.07 5.92 4.13
C SER A 358 -2.23 6.54 4.90
N ASP A 359 -1.94 7.59 5.66
CA ASP A 359 -2.93 8.29 6.49
C ASP A 359 -3.97 8.98 5.62
N ILE A 360 -3.56 9.67 4.54
CA ILE A 360 -4.47 10.31 3.58
C ILE A 360 -5.43 9.29 2.96
N LYS A 361 -4.99 8.06 2.70
CA LYS A 361 -5.81 6.98 2.11
C LYS A 361 -6.66 6.22 3.12
N SER A 362 -6.44 6.41 4.42
CA SER A 362 -7.14 5.68 5.48
C SER A 362 -8.66 5.92 5.49
N HIS A 363 -9.40 4.98 6.10
CA HIS A 363 -10.84 5.13 6.33
C HIS A 363 -11.12 6.24 7.34
N GLU A 364 -10.27 6.38 8.36
CA GLU A 364 -10.42 7.42 9.39
C GLU A 364 -10.31 8.82 8.79
N THR A 365 -9.37 9.05 7.87
CA THR A 365 -9.24 10.33 7.16
C THR A 365 -10.47 10.68 6.33
N PHE A 366 -11.16 9.69 5.76
CA PHE A 366 -12.43 9.96 5.09
C PHE A 366 -13.45 10.58 6.04
N HIS A 367 -13.64 9.95 7.21
CA HIS A 367 -14.63 10.39 8.19
C HIS A 367 -14.25 11.68 8.93
N THR A 368 -12.95 11.91 9.13
CA THR A 368 -12.45 13.08 9.86
C THR A 368 -12.24 14.31 8.98
N HIS A 369 -11.95 14.13 7.68
CA HIS A 369 -11.63 15.24 6.77
C HIS A 369 -12.57 15.29 5.56
N PHE A 370 -12.64 14.24 4.74
CA PHE A 370 -13.42 14.28 3.48
C PHE A 370 -14.93 14.51 3.70
N GLN A 371 -15.52 13.85 4.71
CA GLN A 371 -16.92 14.09 5.07
C GLN A 371 -17.15 15.49 5.65
N VAL A 372 -16.17 16.03 6.39
CA VAL A 372 -16.23 17.39 6.92
C VAL A 372 -16.18 18.41 5.78
N TRP A 373 -15.25 18.26 4.83
CA TRP A 373 -15.16 19.12 3.65
C TRP A 373 -16.41 19.00 2.77
N GLU A 374 -16.93 17.79 2.54
CA GLU A 374 -18.18 17.60 1.79
C GLU A 374 -19.36 18.35 2.43
N SER A 375 -19.44 18.34 3.76
CA SER A 375 -20.47 19.06 4.52
C SER A 375 -20.27 20.58 4.48
N GLN A 376 -19.09 21.06 4.86
CA GLN A 376 -18.78 22.49 4.95
C GLN A 376 -18.92 23.19 3.59
N TYR A 377 -18.42 22.58 2.52
CA TYR A 377 -18.45 23.17 1.18
C TYR A 377 -19.83 23.05 0.50
N ARG A 378 -20.83 22.57 1.22
CA ARG A 378 -22.25 22.59 0.84
C ARG A 378 -23.13 23.34 1.86
N ASP A 379 -22.58 23.79 2.99
CA ASP A 379 -23.33 24.54 4.00
C ASP A 379 -23.32 26.04 3.65
N PRO A 380 -24.48 26.64 3.31
CA PRO A 380 -24.56 28.06 2.98
C PRO A 380 -24.06 28.96 4.12
N ARG A 381 -24.21 28.54 5.39
CA ARG A 381 -23.78 29.32 6.56
C ARG A 381 -22.26 29.33 6.72
N PHE A 382 -21.59 28.28 6.25
CA PHE A 382 -20.14 28.23 6.20
C PHE A 382 -19.64 29.08 5.02
N LEU A 383 -20.19 28.83 3.83
CA LEU A 383 -19.77 29.50 2.60
C LEU A 383 -20.02 31.01 2.61
N SER A 384 -21.08 31.49 3.27
CA SER A 384 -21.38 32.93 3.35
C SER A 384 -20.34 33.75 4.12
N LYS A 385 -19.36 33.11 4.77
CA LYS A 385 -18.29 33.77 5.54
C LYS A 385 -17.00 33.96 4.73
N LEU A 386 -16.94 33.40 3.53
CA LEU A 386 -15.74 33.38 2.70
C LEU A 386 -15.96 34.20 1.44
N THR A 387 -14.97 35.01 1.07
CA THR A 387 -14.90 35.53 -0.31
C THR A 387 -14.57 34.39 -1.28
N LEU A 388 -14.76 34.61 -2.58
CA LEU A 388 -14.41 33.61 -3.59
C LEU A 388 -12.91 33.24 -3.55
N GLY A 389 -12.05 34.24 -3.36
CA GLY A 389 -10.61 34.03 -3.18
C GLY A 389 -10.25 33.25 -1.92
N GLN A 390 -10.87 33.54 -0.78
CA GLN A 390 -10.65 32.79 0.46
C GLN A 390 -11.09 31.33 0.30
N PHE A 391 -12.28 31.11 -0.26
CA PHE A 391 -12.80 29.77 -0.48
C PHE A 391 -11.92 28.97 -1.45
N GLY A 392 -11.48 29.58 -2.55
CA GLY A 392 -10.59 28.91 -3.52
C GLY A 392 -9.24 28.55 -2.92
N SER A 393 -8.63 29.45 -2.15
CA SER A 393 -7.35 29.18 -1.48
C SER A 393 -7.49 28.07 -0.44
N GLN A 394 -8.58 28.06 0.32
CA GLN A 394 -8.85 27.00 1.30
C GLN A 394 -9.05 25.63 0.61
N VAL A 395 -9.86 25.57 -0.45
CA VAL A 395 -10.09 24.32 -1.20
C VAL A 395 -8.80 23.80 -1.81
N GLU A 396 -7.97 24.67 -2.39
CA GLU A 396 -6.68 24.30 -3.00
C GLU A 396 -5.72 23.68 -1.98
N LEU A 397 -5.63 24.24 -0.78
CA LEU A 397 -4.62 23.86 0.20
C LEU A 397 -5.04 22.75 1.16
N GLU A 398 -6.34 22.58 1.38
CA GLU A 398 -6.86 21.55 2.27
C GLU A 398 -7.31 20.32 1.48
N LEU A 399 -8.24 20.50 0.53
CA LEU A 399 -8.93 19.39 -0.12
C LEU A 399 -8.25 18.93 -1.41
N HIS A 400 -7.85 19.87 -2.28
CA HIS A 400 -7.39 19.56 -3.63
C HIS A 400 -6.14 18.67 -3.64
N ASP A 401 -5.09 19.04 -2.90
CA ASP A 401 -3.84 18.28 -2.83
C ASP A 401 -4.11 16.86 -2.28
N TRP A 402 -5.02 16.73 -1.33
CA TRP A 402 -5.39 15.44 -0.74
C TRP A 402 -6.29 14.61 -1.66
N LEU A 403 -7.14 15.22 -2.50
CA LEU A 403 -7.89 14.50 -3.53
C LEU A 403 -6.94 13.81 -4.51
N HIS A 404 -5.91 14.52 -4.97
CA HIS A 404 -4.88 13.94 -5.85
C HIS A 404 -4.17 12.78 -5.16
N MET A 405 -3.63 12.98 -3.95
CA MET A 405 -2.86 11.93 -3.28
C MET A 405 -3.70 10.73 -2.84
N ARG A 406 -4.96 10.94 -2.45
CA ARG A 406 -5.87 9.87 -2.04
C ARG A 406 -6.21 8.93 -3.20
N TRP A 407 -6.45 9.47 -4.40
CA TRP A 407 -6.75 8.67 -5.60
C TRP A 407 -5.56 8.41 -6.52
N ALA A 408 -4.36 8.90 -6.19
CA ALA A 408 -3.16 8.55 -6.92
C ALA A 408 -2.85 7.06 -6.76
N SER A 409 -2.52 6.41 -7.87
CA SER A 409 -1.77 5.15 -7.86
C SER A 409 -0.28 5.43 -7.85
N VAL A 410 0.54 4.41 -7.63
CA VAL A 410 1.98 4.49 -7.83
C VAL A 410 2.30 5.05 -9.22
N ALA A 411 3.33 5.90 -9.30
CA ALA A 411 3.83 6.41 -10.57
C ALA A 411 4.33 5.24 -11.43
N ARG A 412 4.36 5.42 -12.75
CA ARG A 412 4.80 4.36 -13.67
C ARG A 412 5.75 4.91 -14.71
N ASP A 413 6.70 4.09 -15.13
CA ASP A 413 7.57 4.38 -16.26
C ASP A 413 6.70 4.52 -17.54
N PRO A 414 6.77 5.66 -18.23
CA PRO A 414 5.95 5.91 -19.42
C PRO A 414 6.27 4.98 -20.61
N ALA A 415 7.44 4.33 -20.63
CA ALA A 415 7.87 3.47 -21.72
C ALA A 415 7.31 2.05 -21.63
N ASN A 416 7.09 1.52 -20.41
CA ASN A 416 6.72 0.12 -20.20
C ASN A 416 5.62 -0.11 -19.16
N GLY A 417 5.19 0.95 -18.45
CA GLY A 417 4.13 0.88 -17.44
C GLY A 417 4.53 0.17 -16.14
N GLN A 418 5.82 -0.11 -15.93
CA GLN A 418 6.29 -0.65 -14.65
C GLN A 418 6.14 0.41 -13.54
N PRO A 419 5.73 0.02 -12.32
CA PRO A 419 5.60 0.91 -11.17
C PRO A 419 6.94 1.47 -10.68
#